data_AF-A0A4Y2ML79-F1
#
_entry.id   AF-A0A4Y2ML79-F1
#
_cell.length_a   1.000
_cell.length_b   1.000
_cell.length_c   1.000
_cell.angle_alpha   90.00
_cell.angle_beta   90.00
_cell.angle_gamma   90.00
#
_symmetry.space_group_name_H-M   'P 1'
#
loop_
_entity.id
_entity.type
_entity.pdbx_description
1 polymer ?
#
loop_
_entity_poly.entity_id
_entity_poly.type
_entity_poly.pdbx_seq_one_letter_code
_entity_poly.pdbx_strand_id
1 'polypeptide(L)'
;MAADSHWYLKIGHLGTQRNPEVGTLEEIKEWYYSDGDKEVLDKYSRFVIDIIPGLKVEEVTGKTCITCDSPSALPYIDRISPTVTVAVVGNGGGATICDEVGRIAAELSLTGKWNSELPPKLFEAIFA
;
A
#
# COMPACT_ATOMS: atom_id res chain seq x y z
N MET A 1 -9.68 -0.54 22.94
CA MET A 1 -10.59 0.48 22.36
C MET A 1 -11.91 -0.21 22.13
N ALA A 2 -12.98 0.20 22.81
CA ALA A 2 -14.30 -0.39 22.57
C ALA A 2 -14.79 0.11 21.20
N ALA A 3 -15.19 -0.81 20.32
CA ALA A 3 -15.72 -0.45 19.01
C ALA A 3 -17.03 0.33 19.17
N ASP A 4 -17.29 1.28 18.29
CA ASP A 4 -18.43 2.22 18.31
C ASP A 4 -19.79 1.60 17.95
N SER A 5 -19.92 0.27 17.99
CA SER A 5 -21.15 -0.48 17.61
C SER A 5 -21.60 -0.29 16.15
N HIS A 6 -20.76 0.27 15.27
CA HIS A 6 -21.04 0.36 13.83
C HIS A 6 -20.37 -0.76 13.05
N TRP A 7 -20.96 -1.09 11.89
CA TRP A 7 -20.40 -2.02 10.93
C TRP A 7 -19.79 -1.25 9.75
N TYR A 8 -18.56 -1.57 9.41
CA TYR A 8 -17.83 -0.91 8.32
C TYR A 8 -17.54 -1.91 7.20
N LEU A 9 -17.89 -1.54 5.99
CA LEU A 9 -17.45 -2.22 4.77
C LEU A 9 -16.41 -1.34 4.08
N LYS A 10 -15.17 -1.82 3.99
CA LYS A 10 -14.08 -1.14 3.29
C LYS A 10 -13.81 -1.83 1.96
N ILE A 11 -13.72 -1.03 0.90
CA ILE A 11 -13.27 -1.47 -0.42
C ILE A 11 -12.13 -0.58 -0.88
N GLY A 12 -11.10 -1.18 -1.48
CA GLY A 12 -10.09 -0.48 -2.26
C GLY A 12 -10.41 -0.61 -3.74
N HIS A 13 -10.07 0.40 -4.53
CA HIS A 13 -10.10 0.27 -5.98
C HIS A 13 -8.85 -0.48 -6.46
N LEU A 14 -9.00 -1.24 -7.54
CA LEU A 14 -7.88 -1.87 -8.26
C LEU A 14 -7.75 -1.20 -9.63
N GLY A 15 -6.51 -0.88 -10.02
CA GLY A 15 -6.19 -0.40 -11.37
C GLY A 15 -6.20 1.12 -11.57
N THR A 16 -6.04 1.51 -12.84
CA THR A 16 -5.60 2.83 -13.34
C THR A 16 -6.72 3.84 -13.58
N GLN A 17 -7.91 3.66 -12.99
CA GLN A 17 -9.09 4.50 -13.30
C GLN A 17 -8.77 6.00 -13.13
N ARG A 18 -8.04 6.35 -12.07
CA ARG A 18 -7.39 7.66 -11.89
C ARG A 18 -6.30 7.53 -10.81
N ASN A 19 -5.05 7.35 -11.24
CA ASN A 19 -3.89 7.36 -10.35
C ASN A 19 -3.02 8.57 -10.73
N PRO A 20 -3.33 9.78 -10.24
CA PRO A 20 -2.44 10.90 -10.45
C PRO A 20 -1.10 10.59 -9.77
N GLU A 21 -0.02 10.74 -10.51
CA GLU A 21 1.31 10.75 -9.90
C GLU A 21 1.43 12.01 -9.04
N VAL A 22 1.88 11.82 -7.80
CA VAL A 22 2.24 12.91 -6.89
C VAL A 22 3.76 12.85 -6.68
N GLY A 23 4.44 13.96 -6.95
CA GLY A 23 5.90 14.01 -6.99
C GLY A 23 6.52 14.72 -5.80
N THR A 24 5.74 15.51 -5.06
CA THR A 24 6.23 16.36 -3.97
C THR A 24 5.57 16.04 -2.64
N LEU A 25 6.25 16.40 -1.54
CA LEU A 25 5.73 16.23 -0.19
C LEU A 25 4.45 17.05 0.02
N GLU A 26 4.38 18.23 -0.59
CA GLU A 26 3.23 19.13 -0.55
C GLU A 26 2.01 18.47 -1.23
N GLU A 27 2.16 17.96 -2.45
CA GLU A 27 1.10 17.24 -3.15
C GLU A 27 0.64 15.99 -2.38
N ILE A 28 1.58 15.23 -1.79
CA ILE A 28 1.28 14.07 -0.96
C ILE A 28 0.41 14.48 0.25
N LYS A 29 0.76 15.58 0.92
CA LYS A 29 -0.01 16.08 2.08
C LYS A 29 -1.39 16.55 1.65
N GLU A 30 -1.47 17.33 0.57
CA GLU A 30 -2.74 17.81 0.01
C GLU A 30 -3.66 16.64 -0.33
N TRP A 31 -3.13 15.57 -0.93
CA TRP A 31 -3.87 14.34 -1.19
C TRP A 31 -4.38 13.69 0.11
N TYR A 32 -3.52 13.49 1.11
CA TYR A 32 -3.92 12.89 2.38
C TYR A 32 -4.92 13.72 3.20
N TYR A 33 -4.95 15.05 3.00
CA TYR A 33 -5.94 15.93 3.63
C TYR A 33 -7.25 16.07 2.85
N SER A 34 -7.32 15.53 1.64
CA SER A 34 -8.56 15.49 0.85
C SER A 34 -9.41 14.25 1.18
N ASP A 35 -10.67 14.27 0.74
CA ASP A 35 -11.55 13.09 0.74
C ASP A 35 -11.26 12.12 -0.42
N GLY A 36 -10.24 12.41 -1.22
CA GLY A 36 -9.87 11.67 -2.42
C GLY A 36 -10.70 12.05 -3.63
N ASP A 37 -10.75 11.13 -4.61
CA ASP A 37 -11.47 11.37 -5.85
C ASP A 37 -12.97 11.03 -5.70
N LYS A 38 -13.81 12.06 -5.83
CA LYS A 38 -15.27 11.94 -5.72
C LYS A 38 -15.88 11.04 -6.79
N GLU A 39 -15.38 11.07 -8.02
CA GLU A 39 -15.90 10.23 -9.10
C GLU A 39 -15.59 8.75 -8.85
N VAL A 40 -14.38 8.47 -8.36
CA VAL A 40 -13.99 7.11 -7.94
C VAL A 40 -14.85 6.66 -6.76
N LEU A 41 -15.06 7.50 -5.75
CA LEU A 41 -15.89 7.19 -4.58
C LEU A 41 -17.34 6.88 -4.98
N ASP A 42 -17.95 7.74 -5.80
CA ASP A 42 -19.33 7.57 -6.28
C ASP A 42 -19.49 6.29 -7.12
N LYS A 43 -18.51 5.99 -7.97
CA LYS A 43 -18.54 4.82 -8.84
C LYS A 43 -18.41 3.51 -8.07
N TYR A 44 -17.42 3.42 -7.17
CA TYR A 44 -17.16 2.19 -6.42
C TYR A 44 -18.22 1.93 -5.35
N SER A 45 -18.75 2.97 -4.71
CA SER A 45 -19.86 2.81 -3.76
C SER A 45 -21.11 2.25 -4.44
N ARG A 46 -21.50 2.77 -5.61
CA ARG A 46 -22.61 2.22 -6.41
C ARG A 46 -22.36 0.77 -6.79
N PHE A 47 -21.17 0.44 -7.29
CA PHE A 47 -20.82 -0.93 -7.63
C PHE A 47 -20.99 -1.90 -6.44
N VAL A 48 -20.52 -1.52 -5.25
CA VAL A 48 -20.67 -2.35 -4.04
C VAL A 48 -22.13 -2.53 -3.63
N ILE A 49 -22.94 -1.47 -3.71
CA ILE A 49 -24.37 -1.53 -3.38
C ILE A 49 -25.10 -2.45 -4.37
N ASP A 50 -24.74 -2.39 -5.66
CA ASP A 50 -25.39 -3.18 -6.71
C ASP A 50 -25.06 -4.68 -6.60
N ILE A 51 -23.85 -5.05 -6.14
CA ILE A 51 -23.43 -6.46 -6.02
C ILE A 51 -23.84 -7.13 -4.71
N ILE A 52 -24.23 -6.37 -3.68
CA ILE A 52 -24.64 -6.91 -2.36
C ILE A 52 -26.13 -6.66 -2.15
N PRO A 53 -27.01 -7.61 -2.53
CA PRO A 53 -28.45 -7.45 -2.36
C PRO A 53 -28.83 -7.17 -0.90
N GLY A 54 -29.62 -6.12 -0.69
CA GLY A 54 -30.11 -5.76 0.64
C GLY A 54 -29.11 -5.01 1.53
N LEU A 55 -27.93 -4.64 1.00
CA LEU A 55 -27.01 -3.76 1.71
C LEU A 55 -27.68 -2.40 1.96
N LYS A 56 -27.80 -2.02 3.23
CA LYS A 56 -28.24 -0.69 3.65
C LYS A 56 -27.01 0.11 4.05
N VAL A 57 -26.76 1.21 3.35
CA VAL A 57 -25.62 2.09 3.60
C VAL A 57 -26.11 3.38 4.24
N GLU A 58 -25.61 3.69 5.43
CA GLU A 58 -25.93 4.94 6.14
C GLU A 58 -25.01 6.08 5.71
N GLU A 59 -23.73 5.78 5.52
CA GLU A 59 -22.70 6.75 5.13
C GLU A 59 -21.68 6.10 4.17
N VAL A 60 -21.16 6.92 3.25
CA VAL A 60 -20.03 6.59 2.38
C VAL A 60 -18.94 7.62 2.61
N THR A 61 -17.76 7.17 3.02
CA THR A 61 -16.62 8.04 3.27
C THR A 61 -15.42 7.61 2.43
N GLY A 62 -14.75 8.57 1.78
CA GLY A 62 -13.50 8.35 1.07
C GLY A 62 -12.29 8.32 2.01
N LYS A 63 -11.27 7.53 1.65
CA LYS A 63 -9.94 7.60 2.26
C LYS A 63 -8.89 7.52 1.17
N THR A 64 -7.89 8.37 1.28
CA THR A 64 -6.78 8.45 0.34
C THR A 64 -5.63 7.53 0.75
N CYS A 65 -4.96 6.96 -0.24
CA CYS A 65 -3.74 6.19 -0.07
C CYS A 65 -2.77 6.50 -1.22
N ILE A 66 -1.49 6.22 -0.99
CA ILE A 66 -0.42 6.32 -1.98
C ILE A 66 0.40 5.04 -1.92
N THR A 67 0.90 4.62 -3.08
CA THR A 67 1.89 3.56 -3.23
C THR A 67 3.11 4.12 -3.93
N CYS A 68 4.24 3.45 -3.76
CA CYS A 68 5.42 3.71 -4.57
C CYS A 68 5.66 2.48 -5.44
N ASP A 69 6.09 2.73 -6.66
CA ASP A 69 6.47 1.70 -7.62
C ASP A 69 7.99 1.69 -7.81
N SER A 70 8.57 0.50 -7.99
CA SER A 70 9.97 0.29 -8.32
C SER A 70 10.11 -0.13 -9.78
N PRO A 71 11.24 0.17 -10.45
CA PRO A 71 11.49 -0.33 -11.81
C PRO A 71 11.48 -1.87 -11.92
N SER A 72 11.78 -2.58 -10.83
CA SER A 72 11.76 -4.05 -10.79
C SER A 72 10.36 -4.64 -10.55
N ALA A 73 9.36 -3.82 -10.20
CA ALA A 73 8.05 -4.25 -9.72
C ALA A 73 8.10 -5.17 -8.48
N LEU A 74 9.24 -5.24 -7.81
CA LEU A 74 9.48 -6.01 -6.58
C LEU A 74 9.81 -5.05 -5.43
N PRO A 75 9.50 -5.41 -4.17
CA PRO A 75 9.90 -4.60 -3.04
C PRO A 75 11.43 -4.49 -2.94
N TYR A 76 11.90 -3.41 -2.35
CA TYR A 76 13.30 -3.31 -1.96
C TYR A 76 13.48 -3.93 -0.57
N ILE A 77 14.41 -4.88 -0.48
CA ILE A 77 14.85 -5.51 0.76
C ILE A 77 16.37 -5.50 0.73
N ASP A 78 16.98 -4.52 1.39
CA ASP A 78 18.43 -4.28 1.24
C ASP A 78 19.05 -3.72 2.52
N ARG A 79 20.32 -4.04 2.75
CA ARG A 79 21.12 -3.51 3.86
C ARG A 79 22.05 -2.43 3.34
N ILE A 80 21.54 -1.21 3.33
CA ILE A 80 22.20 -0.04 2.72
C ILE A 80 23.31 0.54 3.59
N SER A 81 23.39 0.12 4.86
CA SER A 81 24.52 0.40 5.74
C SER A 81 24.66 -0.68 6.84
N PRO A 82 25.75 -0.70 7.62
CA PRO A 82 25.87 -1.59 8.77
C PRO A 82 24.76 -1.44 9.81
N THR A 83 23.98 -0.35 9.82
CA THR A 83 22.93 -0.09 10.81
C THR A 83 21.55 0.18 10.20
N VAL A 84 21.44 0.19 8.87
CA VAL A 84 20.20 0.51 8.17
C VAL A 84 19.88 -0.60 7.17
N THR A 85 18.70 -1.21 7.37
CA THR A 85 18.08 -2.15 6.43
C THR A 85 16.75 -1.55 6.00
N VAL A 86 16.46 -1.60 4.70
CA VAL A 86 15.22 -1.10 4.10
C VAL A 86 14.35 -2.27 3.67
N ALA A 87 13.03 -2.09 3.85
CA ALA A 87 11.98 -3.00 3.40
C ALA A 87 10.81 -2.12 2.90
N VAL A 88 10.89 -1.66 1.66
CA VAL A 88 10.07 -0.54 1.14
C VAL A 88 9.57 -0.81 -0.28
N VAL A 89 8.72 0.08 -0.80
CA VAL A 89 8.20 0.05 -2.19
C VAL A 89 7.37 -1.22 -2.47
N GLY A 90 6.20 -1.32 -1.85
CA GLY A 90 5.34 -2.48 -1.98
C GLY A 90 4.61 -2.63 -3.33
N ASN A 91 4.79 -1.71 -4.28
CA ASN A 91 4.16 -1.74 -5.62
C ASN A 91 2.63 -2.00 -5.57
N GLY A 92 1.95 -1.41 -4.59
CA GLY A 92 0.53 -1.64 -4.30
C GLY A 92 0.15 -3.04 -3.77
N GLY A 93 1.04 -4.02 -3.83
CA GLY A 93 0.87 -5.38 -3.29
C GLY A 93 1.47 -5.61 -1.90
N GLY A 94 2.07 -4.59 -1.29
CA GLY A 94 2.86 -4.72 -0.07
C GLY A 94 2.15 -5.42 1.09
N ALA A 95 0.84 -5.18 1.26
CA ALA A 95 0.05 -5.83 2.32
C ALA A 95 -0.09 -7.35 2.12
N THR A 96 -0.09 -7.84 0.88
CA THR A 96 -0.21 -9.28 0.58
C THR A 96 1.07 -10.03 0.88
N ILE A 97 2.22 -9.37 0.74
CA ILE A 97 3.55 -9.98 0.85
C ILE A 97 4.28 -9.58 2.15
N CYS A 98 3.62 -8.84 3.05
CA CYS A 98 4.31 -8.18 4.18
C CYS A 98 4.97 -9.15 5.15
N ASP A 99 4.38 -10.33 5.37
CA ASP A 99 4.92 -11.32 6.30
C ASP A 99 6.28 -11.84 5.83
N GLU A 100 6.40 -12.23 4.55
CA GLU A 100 7.66 -12.76 4.02
C GLU A 100 8.70 -11.65 3.80
N VAL A 101 8.28 -10.47 3.32
CA VAL A 101 9.16 -9.29 3.22
C VAL A 101 9.71 -8.91 4.60
N GLY A 102 8.85 -8.90 5.62
CA GLY A 102 9.21 -8.59 6.99
C GLY A 102 10.17 -9.63 7.59
N ARG A 103 9.92 -10.92 7.35
CA ARG A 103 10.80 -12.01 7.79
C ARG A 103 12.20 -11.87 7.20
N ILE A 104 12.31 -11.71 5.88
CA ILE A 104 13.59 -11.56 5.17
C ILE A 104 14.34 -10.31 5.68
N ALA A 105 13.65 -9.16 5.76
CA ALA A 105 14.25 -7.91 6.19
C ALA A 105 14.72 -7.94 7.66
N ALA A 106 13.94 -8.55 8.56
CA ALA A 106 14.31 -8.69 9.95
C ALA A 106 15.58 -9.53 10.12
N GLU A 107 15.68 -10.65 9.39
CA GLU A 107 16.87 -11.50 9.44
C GLU A 107 18.10 -10.84 8.82
N LEU A 108 17.92 -10.17 7.68
CA LEU A 108 18.99 -9.38 7.05
C LEU A 108 19.49 -8.28 8.00
N SER A 109 18.59 -7.64 8.75
CA SER A 109 18.93 -6.62 9.73
C SER A 109 19.69 -7.17 10.94
N LEU A 110 19.27 -8.32 11.48
CA LEU A 110 19.91 -8.94 12.64
C LEU A 110 21.27 -9.57 12.32
N THR A 111 21.39 -10.22 11.16
CA THR A 111 22.56 -11.07 10.85
C THR A 111 23.52 -10.48 9.84
N GLY A 112 23.05 -9.51 9.03
CA GLY A 112 23.79 -9.01 7.87
C GLY A 112 23.87 -10.01 6.72
N LYS A 113 23.09 -11.09 6.78
CA LYS A 113 23.09 -12.16 5.78
C LYS A 113 21.70 -12.33 5.20
N TRP A 114 21.66 -12.59 3.90
CA TRP A 114 20.44 -12.96 3.21
C TRP A 114 20.06 -14.40 3.53
N ASN A 115 18.81 -14.63 3.98
CA ASN A 115 18.27 -15.96 4.26
C ASN A 115 16.89 -16.14 3.62
N SER A 116 16.92 -16.31 2.30
CA SER A 116 15.78 -16.73 1.49
C SER A 116 16.32 -17.47 0.27
N GLU A 117 15.53 -18.37 -0.27
CA GLU A 117 15.82 -19.03 -1.55
C GLU A 117 15.72 -18.07 -2.73
N LEU A 118 15.01 -16.94 -2.55
CA LEU A 118 14.90 -15.90 -3.56
C LEU A 118 16.24 -15.17 -3.72
N PRO A 119 16.70 -14.89 -4.96
CA PRO A 119 17.97 -14.19 -5.16
C PRO A 119 17.93 -12.76 -4.58
N PRO A 120 18.90 -12.36 -3.73
CA PRO A 120 18.91 -11.02 -3.11
C PRO A 120 18.92 -9.89 -4.14
N LYS A 121 19.59 -10.11 -5.29
CA LYS A 121 19.71 -9.14 -6.38
C LYS A 121 18.37 -8.67 -6.96
N LEU A 122 17.29 -9.43 -6.77
CA LEU A 122 15.95 -9.03 -7.21
C LEU A 122 15.35 -7.91 -6.34
N PHE A 123 15.87 -7.73 -5.12
CA PHE A 123 15.33 -6.84 -4.10
C PHE A 123 16.31 -5.72 -3.70
N GLU A 124 17.45 -5.61 -4.38
CA GLU A 124 18.42 -4.53 -4.13
C GLU A 124 17.78 -3.16 -4.33
N ALA A 125 18.07 -2.22 -3.43
CA ALA A 125 17.51 -0.88 -3.50
C ALA A 125 18.20 -0.08 -4.63
N ILE A 126 17.40 0.46 -5.55
CA ILE A 126 17.87 1.35 -6.61
C ILE A 126 17.68 2.79 -6.16
N PHE A 127 18.79 3.52 -6.03
CA PHE A 127 18.79 4.95 -5.77
C PHE A 127 18.97 5.71 -7.09
N ALA A 128 18.09 6.68 -7.34
CA ALA A 128 18.18 7.60 -8.47
C ALA A 128 19.06 8.81 -8.14
#